data_AF-E3LBQ0-F1
#
_entry.id   AF-E3LBQ0-F1
#
_cell.length_a   1.000
_cell.length_b   1.000
_cell.length_c   1.000
_cell.angle_alpha   90.00
_cell.angle_beta   90.00
_cell.angle_gamma   90.00
#
_symmetry.space_group_name_H-M   'P 1'
#
loop_
_entity.id
_entity.type
_entity.pdbx_description
1 polymer ?
#
loop_
_entity_poly.entity_id
_entity_poly.type
_entity_poly.pdbx_seq_one_letter_code
_entity_poly.pdbx_strand_id
1 'polypeptide(L)'
;MSCTSKSGTKQGRERIWLGASWKIPTNAGSTMEKYMNSFRVEQDIEAYSETQMTTFDRVIRNAKTAALWSSVDANRKWKGARDLDSILISDMSLAECKTMVTIWAMFGSIIYLGDDLTKLPEARKALVKNPEVLKLAILASTNQARLDGFDPSVQPAQTANLQSLNQLEAKDTTAVHQKSAQECGELAEKRRIVVEYGTHQKVDNSDDFQKSCLKSRASEKLMSLQALSAGEGVKPDQWSLQSWVLEQGQGDIYVAVINAGQQNSSDKPVKVDISLNKLQTLQKSPRIKQMTGMRYSVRDLWNQKDLSSISFQHKIDSTLETHGSILLKFSPIQTPTTSQ
;
A
#
# COMPACT_ATOMS: atom_id res chain seq x y z
N MET A 1 29.86 -6.42 1.76
CA MET A 1 30.04 -5.63 3.00
C MET A 1 28.99 -6.04 4.01
N SER A 2 29.40 -6.59 5.16
CA SER A 2 28.50 -6.99 6.25
C SER A 2 28.42 -5.85 7.26
N CYS A 3 27.51 -4.89 7.06
CA CYS A 3 27.19 -3.91 8.10
C CYS A 3 26.32 -4.59 9.17
N THR A 4 26.93 -4.69 10.34
CA THR A 4 26.49 -5.38 11.54
C THR A 4 25.20 -4.84 12.15
N SER A 5 24.16 -5.69 12.22
CA SER A 5 23.06 -5.52 13.21
C SER A 5 23.46 -5.93 14.63
N LYS A 6 24.66 -6.52 14.78
CA LYS A 6 25.23 -6.95 16.07
C LYS A 6 26.27 -5.99 16.68
N SER A 7 26.57 -4.83 16.06
CA SER A 7 27.57 -3.91 16.63
C SER A 7 27.00 -2.89 17.62
N GLY A 8 25.67 -2.75 17.72
CA GLY A 8 25.03 -1.80 18.64
C GLY A 8 25.26 -2.12 20.14
N THR A 9 25.61 -3.35 20.48
CA THR A 9 25.93 -3.74 21.87
C THR A 9 27.37 -3.47 22.29
N LYS A 10 28.25 -3.02 21.40
CA LYS A 10 29.69 -2.89 21.72
C LYS A 10 30.12 -1.55 22.32
N GLN A 11 29.21 -0.63 22.69
CA GLN A 11 29.67 0.71 23.11
C GLN A 11 28.73 1.52 24.01
N GLY A 12 27.89 0.91 24.85
CA GLY A 12 27.07 1.66 25.82
C GLY A 12 26.12 2.71 25.20
N ARG A 13 25.92 2.67 23.87
CA ARG A 13 25.01 3.55 23.15
C ARG A 13 23.60 3.01 23.23
N GLU A 14 22.64 3.93 23.26
CA GLU A 14 21.23 3.61 23.12
C GLU A 14 20.96 2.82 21.84
N ARG A 15 19.90 2.02 21.87
CA ARG A 15 19.52 1.16 20.75
C ARG A 15 19.11 2.02 19.56
N ILE A 16 19.92 1.98 18.50
CA ILE A 16 19.61 2.65 17.23
C ILE A 16 18.63 1.80 16.43
N TRP A 17 17.57 2.43 15.89
CA TRP A 17 16.67 1.80 14.93
C TRP A 17 17.30 1.82 13.53
N LEU A 18 17.48 0.65 12.93
CA LEU A 18 18.06 0.49 11.60
C LEU A 18 16.98 0.19 10.56
N GLY A 19 16.82 1.10 9.60
CA GLY A 19 15.95 0.95 8.44
C GLY A 19 16.75 0.73 7.16
N ALA A 20 16.38 -0.27 6.36
CA ALA A 20 16.82 -0.39 4.98
C ALA A 20 15.86 0.34 4.03
N SER A 21 16.39 0.98 3.01
CA SER A 21 15.61 1.83 2.11
C SER A 21 15.53 1.25 0.69
N TRP A 22 14.53 1.75 -0.05
CA TRP A 22 14.29 1.56 -1.47
C TRP A 22 13.89 0.15 -1.92
N LYS A 23 12.57 -0.04 -2.12
CA LYS A 23 11.95 -1.14 -2.88
C LYS A 23 12.53 -2.52 -2.60
N ILE A 24 12.64 -2.89 -1.33
CA ILE A 24 13.18 -4.18 -0.93
C ILE A 24 12.24 -5.31 -1.41
N PRO A 25 12.74 -6.28 -2.19
CA PRO A 25 11.93 -7.38 -2.71
C PRO A 25 11.66 -8.46 -1.65
N THR A 26 10.59 -9.25 -1.86
CA THR A 26 10.16 -10.30 -0.92
C THR A 26 11.20 -11.42 -0.72
N ASN A 27 12.03 -11.70 -1.74
CA ASN A 27 13.11 -12.68 -1.64
C ASN A 27 14.25 -12.24 -0.69
N ALA A 28 14.36 -10.95 -0.38
CA ALA A 28 15.31 -10.41 0.59
C ALA A 28 14.77 -10.43 2.04
N GLY A 29 13.53 -10.90 2.27
CA GLY A 29 12.89 -10.86 3.58
C GLY A 29 13.67 -11.55 4.70
N SER A 30 14.31 -12.69 4.41
CA SER A 30 15.17 -13.39 5.38
C SER A 30 16.41 -12.59 5.79
N THR A 31 17.00 -11.87 4.84
CA THR A 31 18.13 -10.97 5.09
C THR A 31 17.69 -9.78 5.93
N MET A 32 16.53 -9.18 5.61
CA MET A 32 16.01 -8.03 6.35
C MET A 32 15.68 -8.38 7.80
N GLU A 33 14.99 -9.50 8.04
CA GLU A 33 14.68 -9.95 9.41
C GLU A 33 15.95 -10.10 10.28
N LYS A 34 17.07 -10.54 9.68
CA LYS A 34 18.32 -10.76 10.42
C LYS A 34 19.05 -9.47 10.77
N TYR A 35 18.95 -8.45 9.91
CA TYR A 35 19.84 -7.28 9.99
C TYR A 35 19.14 -5.95 10.25
N MET A 36 17.83 -5.84 10.03
CA MET A 36 17.12 -4.57 10.04
C MET A 36 15.95 -4.58 11.02
N ASN A 37 15.64 -3.42 11.58
CA ASN A 37 14.41 -3.21 12.35
C ASN A 37 13.23 -2.92 11.40
N SER A 38 13.51 -2.22 10.31
CA SER A 38 12.55 -1.93 9.26
C SER A 38 13.14 -1.95 7.86
N PHE A 39 12.28 -2.07 6.86
CA PHE A 39 12.70 -2.02 5.47
C PHE A 39 11.60 -1.49 4.55
N ARG A 40 11.96 -0.52 3.69
CA ARG A 40 11.05 0.08 2.71
C ARG A 40 10.78 -0.92 1.58
N VAL A 41 9.52 -1.30 1.41
CA VAL A 41 9.14 -2.37 0.48
C VAL A 41 8.77 -1.86 -0.91
N GLU A 42 8.59 -0.54 -1.04
CA GLU A 42 8.28 0.12 -2.31
C GLU A 42 9.28 1.25 -2.60
N GLN A 43 9.26 1.76 -3.83
CA GLN A 43 9.93 3.00 -4.21
C GLN A 43 9.19 4.21 -3.62
N ASP A 44 9.83 5.36 -3.75
CA ASP A 44 9.41 6.60 -3.12
C ASP A 44 7.96 6.95 -3.46
N ILE A 45 7.23 7.37 -2.43
CA ILE A 45 5.81 7.73 -2.55
C ILE A 45 5.64 9.07 -3.28
N GLU A 46 6.69 9.89 -3.34
CA GLU A 46 6.70 11.19 -3.96
C GLU A 46 6.39 11.11 -5.45
N ALA A 47 5.67 12.10 -5.99
CA ALA A 47 5.39 12.22 -7.41
C ALA A 47 6.53 12.85 -8.20
N TYR A 48 7.49 13.50 -7.52
CA TYR A 48 8.53 14.34 -8.14
C TYR A 48 7.93 15.36 -9.12
N SER A 49 6.78 15.93 -8.74
CA SER A 49 6.08 16.97 -9.47
C SER A 49 6.31 18.32 -8.80
N GLU A 50 6.33 19.39 -9.60
CA GLU A 50 6.39 20.76 -9.09
C GLU A 50 5.10 21.15 -8.34
N THR A 51 3.98 20.47 -8.62
CA THR A 51 2.64 20.86 -8.14
C THR A 51 2.03 19.89 -7.13
N GLN A 52 2.57 18.68 -7.02
CA GLN A 52 2.00 17.61 -6.19
C GLN A 52 3.11 16.82 -5.49
N MET A 53 2.99 16.67 -4.17
CA MET A 53 3.88 15.85 -3.38
C MET A 53 3.68 14.35 -3.68
N THR A 54 2.44 13.91 -3.89
CA THR A 54 2.12 12.53 -4.31
C THR A 54 0.83 12.50 -5.13
N THR A 55 0.52 11.33 -5.69
CA THR A 55 -0.69 11.06 -6.47
C THR A 55 -1.35 9.76 -5.99
N PHE A 56 -2.66 9.62 -6.19
CA PHE A 56 -3.39 8.48 -5.65
C PHE A 56 -2.99 7.15 -6.31
N ASP A 57 -2.57 7.14 -7.57
CA ASP A 57 -2.04 5.94 -8.23
C ASP A 57 -0.78 5.40 -7.55
N ARG A 58 0.04 6.27 -6.96
CA ARG A 58 1.21 5.87 -6.16
C ARG A 58 0.81 5.27 -4.81
N VAL A 59 -0.23 5.82 -4.18
CA VAL A 59 -0.83 5.22 -2.98
C VAL A 59 -1.34 3.80 -3.28
N ILE A 60 -2.03 3.62 -4.40
CA ILE A 60 -2.55 2.32 -4.83
C ILE A 60 -1.43 1.36 -5.23
N ARG A 61 -0.36 1.83 -5.89
CA ARG A 61 0.86 1.04 -6.12
C ARG A 61 1.42 0.49 -4.80
N ASN A 62 1.54 1.33 -3.77
CA ASN A 62 2.03 0.91 -2.46
C ASN A 62 1.07 -0.10 -1.80
N ALA A 63 -0.25 0.06 -1.98
CA ALA A 63 -1.24 -0.93 -1.53
C ALA A 63 -1.08 -2.30 -2.21
N LYS A 64 -0.74 -2.34 -3.50
CA LYS A 64 -0.44 -3.58 -4.24
C LYS A 64 0.76 -4.31 -3.65
N THR A 65 1.83 -3.56 -3.37
CA THR A 65 3.04 -4.10 -2.74
C THR A 65 2.77 -4.55 -1.30
N ALA A 66 1.97 -3.80 -0.55
CA ALA A 66 1.49 -4.20 0.77
C ALA A 66 0.74 -5.54 0.71
N ALA A 67 -0.13 -5.75 -0.29
CA ALA A 67 -0.89 -6.99 -0.45
C ALA A 67 0.05 -8.18 -0.72
N LEU A 68 1.03 -8.01 -1.62
CA LEU A 68 2.04 -9.03 -1.92
C LEU A 68 2.83 -9.45 -0.66
N TRP A 69 3.21 -8.50 0.19
CA TRP A 69 3.97 -8.76 1.40
C TRP A 69 3.13 -9.37 2.53
N SER A 70 1.88 -8.95 2.68
CA SER A 70 1.03 -9.31 3.82
C SER A 70 0.09 -10.49 3.57
N SER A 71 -0.31 -10.72 2.33
CA SER A 71 -1.39 -11.66 1.99
C SER A 71 -0.86 -12.98 1.45
N VAL A 72 0.42 -13.05 1.06
CA VAL A 72 1.11 -14.28 0.67
C VAL A 72 1.89 -14.84 1.87
N ASP A 73 1.55 -16.05 2.32
CA ASP A 73 2.12 -16.64 3.54
C ASP A 73 3.65 -16.77 3.52
N ALA A 74 4.22 -17.11 2.37
CA ALA A 74 5.67 -17.21 2.19
C ALA A 74 6.40 -15.88 2.39
N ASN A 75 5.75 -14.75 2.09
CA ASN A 75 6.30 -13.40 2.25
C ASN A 75 5.99 -12.83 3.64
N ARG A 76 4.83 -13.16 4.19
CA ARG A 76 4.34 -12.64 5.47
C ARG A 76 5.16 -13.10 6.67
N LYS A 77 5.75 -14.30 6.61
CA LYS A 77 6.46 -14.95 7.73
C LYS A 77 7.64 -14.15 8.28
N TRP A 78 8.22 -13.25 7.48
CA TRP A 78 9.40 -12.48 7.86
C TRP A 78 9.03 -11.36 8.85
N LYS A 79 9.84 -11.22 9.91
CA LYS A 79 9.71 -10.16 10.91
C LYS A 79 10.39 -8.86 10.45
N GLY A 80 10.06 -7.78 11.16
CA GLY A 80 10.53 -6.42 10.87
C GLY A 80 9.39 -5.53 10.40
N ALA A 81 9.48 -4.23 10.73
CA ALA A 81 8.47 -3.28 10.29
C ALA A 81 8.64 -3.00 8.79
N ARG A 82 7.57 -3.22 8.03
CA ARG A 82 7.57 -2.94 6.59
C ARG A 82 7.17 -1.49 6.39
N ASP A 83 7.93 -0.79 5.57
CA ASP A 83 7.77 0.64 5.36
C ASP A 83 7.22 0.91 3.95
N LEU A 84 6.06 1.56 3.87
CA LEU A 84 5.44 2.03 2.63
C LEU A 84 5.88 3.46 2.26
N ASP A 85 6.91 3.98 2.91
CA ASP A 85 7.37 5.36 2.82
C ASP A 85 6.45 6.36 3.56
N SER A 86 6.79 7.65 3.50
CA SER A 86 6.11 8.72 4.23
C SER A 86 4.61 8.83 3.92
N ILE A 87 3.87 9.42 4.85
CA ILE A 87 2.52 9.90 4.59
C ILE A 87 2.60 11.32 4.01
N LEU A 88 2.04 11.50 2.81
CA LEU A 88 1.96 12.76 2.07
C LEU A 88 0.50 13.06 1.74
N ILE A 89 -0.07 14.03 2.45
CA ILE A 89 -1.51 14.33 2.44
C ILE A 89 -1.79 15.81 2.19
N SER A 90 -0.85 16.57 1.61
CA SER A 90 -1.03 17.97 1.24
C SER A 90 -1.99 18.19 0.08
N ASP A 91 -1.84 17.42 -1.01
CA ASP A 91 -2.35 17.84 -2.33
C ASP A 91 -3.49 16.98 -2.89
N MET A 92 -3.58 15.71 -2.50
CA MET A 92 -4.69 14.83 -2.91
C MET A 92 -6.02 15.28 -2.28
N SER A 93 -7.15 14.81 -2.80
CA SER A 93 -8.46 15.01 -2.15
C SER A 93 -8.47 14.46 -0.72
N LEU A 94 -9.40 14.95 0.12
CA LEU A 94 -9.51 14.50 1.51
C LEU A 94 -9.82 12.99 1.59
N ALA A 95 -10.63 12.49 0.65
CA ALA A 95 -10.97 11.06 0.53
C ALA A 95 -9.72 10.21 0.25
N GLU A 96 -8.90 10.61 -0.73
CA GLU A 96 -7.63 9.96 -1.07
C GLU A 96 -6.65 9.98 0.11
N CYS A 97 -6.54 11.12 0.81
CA CYS A 97 -5.68 11.25 1.99
C CYS A 97 -6.12 10.31 3.12
N LYS A 98 -7.42 10.26 3.40
CA LYS A 98 -7.99 9.32 4.39
C LYS A 98 -7.72 7.87 3.99
N THR A 99 -7.82 7.56 2.71
CA THR A 99 -7.53 6.23 2.16
C THR A 99 -6.05 5.87 2.30
N MET A 100 -5.13 6.80 2.02
CA MET A 100 -3.70 6.59 2.26
C MET A 100 -3.42 6.22 3.72
N VAL A 101 -3.92 7.01 4.68
CA VAL A 101 -3.74 6.74 6.11
C VAL A 101 -4.36 5.38 6.50
N THR A 102 -5.52 5.05 5.93
CA THR A 102 -6.19 3.75 6.17
C THR A 102 -5.33 2.57 5.69
N ILE A 103 -4.74 2.66 4.49
CA ILE A 103 -3.85 1.62 3.94
C ILE A 103 -2.61 1.46 4.81
N TRP A 104 -1.95 2.56 5.18
CA TRP A 104 -0.75 2.53 6.03
C TRP A 104 -1.05 1.91 7.39
N ALA A 105 -2.19 2.29 8.01
CA ALA A 105 -2.61 1.74 9.29
C ALA A 105 -2.96 0.25 9.20
N MET A 106 -3.73 -0.17 8.19
CA MET A 106 -4.10 -1.58 8.02
C MET A 106 -2.88 -2.47 7.70
N PHE A 107 -1.94 -1.97 6.89
CA PHE A 107 -0.70 -2.68 6.62
C PHE A 107 0.25 -2.68 7.81
N GLY A 108 0.09 -1.77 8.76
CA GLY A 108 1.02 -1.61 9.88
C GLY A 108 2.36 -1.03 9.45
N SER A 109 2.35 -0.11 8.48
CA SER A 109 3.54 0.61 8.05
C SER A 109 4.12 1.45 9.20
N ILE A 110 5.41 1.77 9.12
CA ILE A 110 5.94 2.90 9.88
C ILE A 110 5.19 4.16 9.43
N ILE A 111 4.77 4.97 10.39
CA ILE A 111 4.09 6.24 10.14
C ILE A 111 5.04 7.38 10.46
N TYR A 112 5.45 8.10 9.43
CA TYR A 112 6.14 9.37 9.51
C TYR A 112 5.59 10.31 8.44
N LEU A 113 5.59 11.61 8.72
CA LEU A 113 5.00 12.62 7.83
C LEU A 113 6.09 13.25 6.97
N GLY A 114 5.80 13.43 5.68
CA GLY A 114 6.71 14.12 4.74
C GLY A 114 6.26 15.52 4.34
N ASP A 115 5.02 15.91 4.63
CA ASP A 115 4.49 17.24 4.30
C ASP A 115 5.13 18.36 5.13
N ASP A 116 5.06 19.61 4.62
CA ASP A 116 5.31 20.81 5.41
C ASP A 116 4.19 21.00 6.46
N LEU A 117 4.45 20.52 7.68
CA LEU A 117 3.49 20.54 8.79
C LEU A 117 3.07 21.94 9.23
N THR A 118 3.84 22.98 8.88
CA THR A 118 3.49 24.38 9.17
C THR A 118 2.38 24.89 8.27
N LYS A 119 2.25 24.31 7.07
CA LYS A 119 1.25 24.69 6.06
C LYS A 119 0.10 23.70 5.93
N LEU A 120 0.24 22.50 6.49
CA LEU A 120 -0.78 21.46 6.38
C LEU A 120 -2.11 21.90 7.05
N PRO A 121 -3.24 21.93 6.32
CA PRO A 121 -4.55 22.28 6.88
C PRO A 121 -4.98 21.38 8.04
N GLU A 122 -5.72 21.92 9.00
CA GLU A 122 -6.18 21.17 10.19
C GLU A 122 -7.03 19.94 9.85
N ALA A 123 -7.87 20.03 8.81
CA ALA A 123 -8.65 18.88 8.35
C ALA A 123 -7.77 17.68 7.94
N ARG A 124 -6.59 17.93 7.35
CA ARG A 124 -5.62 16.90 6.97
C ARG A 124 -4.81 16.43 8.17
N LYS A 125 -4.39 17.34 9.07
CA LYS A 125 -3.75 17.00 10.35
C LYS A 125 -4.64 16.09 11.21
N ALA A 126 -5.96 16.28 11.21
CA ALA A 126 -6.89 15.44 11.94
C ALA A 126 -6.83 13.96 11.49
N LEU A 127 -6.54 13.70 10.21
CA LEU A 127 -6.43 12.33 9.69
C LEU A 127 -5.31 11.54 10.38
N VAL A 128 -4.14 12.16 10.57
CA VAL A 128 -2.94 11.53 11.15
C VAL A 128 -2.89 11.63 12.67
N LYS A 129 -3.87 12.29 13.30
CA LYS A 129 -4.02 12.41 14.76
C LYS A 129 -5.11 11.50 15.32
N ASN A 130 -5.84 10.75 14.49
CA ASN A 130 -6.93 9.90 14.97
C ASN A 130 -6.39 8.75 15.85
N PRO A 131 -6.67 8.73 17.16
CA PRO A 131 -6.08 7.77 18.09
C PRO A 131 -6.50 6.33 17.83
N GLU A 132 -7.70 6.10 17.29
CA GLU A 132 -8.18 4.74 17.01
C GLU A 132 -7.48 4.14 15.79
N VAL A 133 -7.22 4.98 14.77
CA VAL A 133 -6.46 4.60 13.57
C VAL A 133 -4.99 4.37 13.91
N LEU A 134 -4.39 5.22 14.75
CA LEU A 134 -3.01 5.02 15.23
C LEU A 134 -2.87 3.75 16.07
N LYS A 135 -3.85 3.46 16.94
CA LYS A 135 -3.88 2.21 17.71
C LYS A 135 -3.95 0.99 16.80
N LEU A 136 -4.78 1.05 15.75
CA LEU A 136 -4.82 0.01 14.72
C LEU A 136 -3.45 -0.17 14.04
N ALA A 137 -2.78 0.91 13.65
CA ALA A 137 -1.45 0.84 13.02
C ALA A 137 -0.43 0.10 13.90
N ILE A 138 -0.42 0.38 15.21
CA ILE A 138 0.43 -0.32 16.18
C ILE A 138 0.10 -1.81 16.21
N LEU A 139 -1.17 -2.18 16.29
CA LEU A 139 -1.60 -3.58 16.29
C LEU A 139 -1.21 -4.29 14.98
N ALA A 140 -1.44 -3.64 13.84
CA ALA A 140 -1.12 -4.15 12.52
C ALA A 140 0.38 -4.31 12.27
N SER A 141 1.24 -3.51 12.91
CA SER A 141 2.71 -3.60 12.76
C SER A 141 3.27 -4.98 13.14
N THR A 142 2.58 -5.69 14.04
CA THR A 142 2.94 -7.05 14.49
C THR A 142 2.18 -8.15 13.77
N ASN A 143 1.03 -7.83 13.19
CA ASN A 143 0.16 -8.74 12.47
C ASN A 143 -0.56 -7.96 11.39
N GLN A 144 0.00 -7.90 10.17
CA GLN A 144 -0.49 -6.98 9.13
C GLN A 144 -1.87 -7.40 8.63
N ALA A 145 -2.73 -6.48 8.20
CA ALA A 145 -3.95 -6.87 7.50
C ALA A 145 -3.63 -7.67 6.22
N ARG A 146 -4.57 -8.50 5.78
CA ARG A 146 -4.53 -9.17 4.48
C ARG A 146 -5.53 -8.51 3.55
N LEU A 147 -5.20 -8.44 2.27
CA LEU A 147 -6.16 -8.10 1.22
C LEU A 147 -7.03 -9.34 0.95
N ASP A 148 -8.34 -9.18 1.10
CA ASP A 148 -9.31 -10.25 0.92
C ASP A 148 -9.37 -10.71 -0.53
N GLY A 149 -9.36 -12.03 -0.75
CA GLY A 149 -9.41 -12.60 -2.09
C GLY A 149 -8.18 -12.33 -2.96
N PHE A 150 -7.07 -11.86 -2.37
CA PHE A 150 -5.86 -11.55 -3.12
C PHE A 150 -5.30 -12.78 -3.84
N ASP A 151 -5.09 -12.65 -5.15
CA ASP A 151 -4.43 -13.63 -5.99
C ASP A 151 -3.11 -13.06 -6.53
N PRO A 152 -1.95 -13.55 -6.06
CA PRO A 152 -0.65 -13.09 -6.53
C PRO A 152 -0.32 -13.52 -7.97
N SER A 153 -1.06 -14.47 -8.54
CA SER A 153 -0.86 -14.92 -9.93
C SER A 153 -1.53 -14.00 -10.95
N VAL A 154 -2.55 -13.23 -10.50
CA VAL A 154 -3.20 -12.20 -11.31
C VAL A 154 -2.29 -10.99 -11.35
N GLN A 155 -1.42 -10.95 -12.36
CA GLN A 155 -0.70 -9.73 -12.70
C GLN A 155 -1.74 -8.64 -13.02
N PRO A 156 -1.56 -7.39 -12.52
CA PRO A 156 -2.37 -6.28 -12.97
C PRO A 156 -2.32 -6.26 -14.50
N ALA A 157 -3.45 -6.04 -15.18
CA ALA A 157 -3.59 -6.17 -16.64
C ALA A 157 -2.51 -5.39 -17.42
N GLN A 158 -1.35 -6.03 -17.59
CA GLN A 158 -0.19 -5.62 -18.37
C GLN A 158 0.51 -6.88 -18.88
N THR A 159 -0.23 -7.66 -19.66
CA THR A 159 0.36 -8.49 -20.73
C THR A 159 -0.74 -8.84 -21.74
N ALA A 160 -1.29 -7.83 -22.39
CA ALA A 160 -1.83 -8.03 -23.73
C ALA A 160 -0.63 -7.95 -24.69
N ASN A 161 -0.38 -9.07 -25.37
CA ASN A 161 0.67 -9.35 -26.36
C ASN A 161 1.41 -8.14 -26.95
N LEU A 162 2.73 -8.16 -26.79
CA LEU A 162 3.73 -7.33 -27.49
C LEU A 162 3.78 -7.56 -29.03
N GLN A 163 2.74 -8.13 -29.64
CA GLN A 163 2.69 -8.46 -31.06
C GLN A 163 1.72 -7.58 -31.87
N SER A 164 0.87 -6.77 -31.25
CA SER A 164 -0.12 -5.95 -31.97
C SER A 164 0.15 -4.44 -32.01
N LEU A 165 1.31 -3.97 -31.50
CA LEU A 165 1.67 -2.54 -31.55
C LEU A 165 2.45 -2.12 -32.81
N ASN A 166 2.76 -3.05 -33.73
CA ASN A 166 3.48 -2.73 -34.97
C ASN A 166 2.62 -2.07 -36.06
N GLN A 167 1.37 -1.67 -35.79
CA GLN A 167 0.48 -1.13 -36.82
C GLN A 167 -0.10 0.26 -36.58
N LEU A 168 0.25 0.95 -35.49
CA LEU A 168 -0.17 2.33 -35.24
C LEU A 168 1.02 3.21 -34.82
N GLU A 169 2.07 3.18 -35.63
CA GLU A 169 3.12 4.21 -35.60
C GLU A 169 3.16 4.95 -36.93
N ALA A 170 2.46 6.08 -36.99
CA ALA A 170 2.85 7.16 -37.88
C ALA A 170 2.26 8.46 -37.35
N LYS A 171 3.15 9.36 -36.93
CA LYS A 171 2.93 10.79 -36.58
C LYS A 171 2.48 11.05 -35.14
N ASP A 172 3.37 10.90 -34.16
CA ASP A 172 3.74 11.97 -33.18
C ASP A 172 4.80 11.58 -32.12
N THR A 173 5.73 10.65 -32.39
CA THR A 173 6.55 10.01 -31.34
C THR A 173 8.03 10.42 -31.26
N THR A 174 8.56 11.22 -32.18
CA THR A 174 10.01 11.45 -32.25
C THR A 174 10.54 12.39 -31.16
N ALA A 175 9.81 13.46 -30.82
CA ALA A 175 10.28 14.47 -29.86
C ALA A 175 10.24 14.00 -28.39
N VAL A 176 9.23 13.19 -28.04
CA VAL A 176 9.03 12.71 -26.65
C VAL A 176 9.99 11.58 -26.29
N HIS A 177 10.33 10.71 -27.27
CA HIS A 177 11.35 9.68 -27.08
C HIS A 177 12.76 10.27 -26.92
N GLN A 178 13.09 11.32 -27.66
CA GLN A 178 14.36 12.03 -27.50
C GLN A 178 14.51 12.66 -26.12
N LYS A 179 13.46 13.32 -25.60
CA LYS A 179 13.49 13.93 -24.26
C LYS A 179 13.68 12.92 -23.14
N SER A 180 12.99 11.78 -23.20
CA SER A 180 13.15 10.70 -22.19
C SER A 180 14.52 10.04 -22.24
N ALA A 181 15.11 9.89 -23.43
CA ALA A 181 16.47 9.36 -23.59
C ALA A 181 17.53 10.32 -23.05
N GLN A 182 17.34 11.63 -23.25
CA GLN A 182 18.21 12.66 -22.71
C GLN A 182 18.17 12.68 -21.17
N GLU A 183 16.97 12.68 -20.56
CA GLU A 183 16.82 12.68 -19.10
C GLU A 183 17.37 11.40 -18.45
N CYS A 184 17.16 10.23 -19.06
CA CYS A 184 17.77 8.98 -18.58
C CYS A 184 19.30 8.98 -18.73
N GLY A 185 19.84 9.64 -19.77
CA GLY A 185 21.28 9.83 -19.94
C GLY A 185 21.87 10.75 -18.86
N GLU A 186 21.22 11.87 -18.56
CA GLU A 186 21.63 12.77 -17.46
C GLU A 186 21.62 12.07 -16.11
N LEU A 187 20.62 11.23 -15.85
CA LEU A 187 20.52 10.48 -14.59
C LEU A 187 21.61 9.40 -14.47
N ALA A 188 21.95 8.75 -15.59
CA ALA A 188 23.06 7.80 -15.66
C ALA A 188 24.40 8.49 -15.34
N GLU A 189 24.61 9.69 -15.88
CA GLU A 189 25.84 10.46 -15.63
C GLU A 189 25.90 10.99 -14.19
N LYS A 190 24.79 11.47 -13.63
CA LYS A 190 24.71 11.86 -12.21
C LYS A 190 25.05 10.68 -11.29
N ARG A 191 24.52 9.49 -11.57
CA ARG A 191 24.86 8.25 -10.84
C ARG A 191 26.34 7.94 -10.95
N ARG A 192 26.92 8.05 -12.15
CA ARG A 192 28.36 7.87 -12.37
C ARG A 192 29.17 8.82 -11.49
N ILE A 193 28.80 10.11 -11.48
CA ILE A 193 29.51 11.12 -10.70
C ILE A 193 29.45 10.79 -9.19
N VAL A 194 28.27 10.49 -8.66
CA VAL A 194 28.08 10.22 -7.22
C VAL A 194 28.84 8.97 -6.77
N VAL A 195 28.85 7.91 -7.57
CA VAL A 195 29.48 6.65 -7.17
C VAL A 195 30.99 6.68 -7.44
N GLU A 196 31.44 7.12 -8.61
CA GLU A 196 32.88 7.11 -8.92
C GLU A 196 33.66 8.15 -8.11
N TYR A 197 33.12 9.36 -7.94
CA TYR A 197 33.80 10.42 -7.20
C TYR A 197 33.44 10.43 -5.72
N GLY A 198 32.21 10.06 -5.34
CA GLY A 198 31.76 10.09 -3.95
C GLY A 198 32.10 8.83 -3.16
N THR A 199 32.18 7.65 -3.81
CA THR A 199 32.47 6.39 -3.10
C THR A 199 33.74 5.69 -3.58
N HIS A 200 34.45 6.26 -4.56
CA HIS A 200 35.66 5.69 -5.18
C HIS A 200 35.46 4.27 -5.74
N GLN A 201 34.22 3.92 -6.12
CA GLN A 201 33.88 2.64 -6.72
C GLN A 201 33.57 2.81 -8.20
N LYS A 202 33.96 1.84 -9.04
CA LYS A 202 33.58 1.84 -10.45
C LYS A 202 32.10 1.52 -10.61
N VAL A 203 31.42 2.25 -11.49
CA VAL A 203 30.01 1.99 -11.81
C VAL A 203 29.92 0.93 -12.91
N ASP A 204 29.11 -0.11 -12.67
CA ASP A 204 28.76 -1.08 -13.72
C ASP A 204 28.07 -0.37 -14.90
N ASN A 205 28.41 -0.84 -16.12
CA ASN A 205 28.17 -0.20 -17.42
C ASN A 205 26.93 0.71 -17.48
N SER A 206 27.17 2.00 -17.80
CA SER A 206 26.16 3.05 -17.94
C SER A 206 24.97 2.65 -18.83
N ASP A 207 25.25 1.85 -19.87
CA ASP A 207 24.25 1.34 -20.81
C ASP A 207 23.14 0.52 -20.16
N ASP A 208 23.44 -0.25 -19.10
CA ASP A 208 22.43 -1.09 -18.45
C ASP A 208 21.48 -0.26 -17.60
N PHE A 209 21.98 0.78 -16.93
CA PHE A 209 21.14 1.71 -16.18
C PHE A 209 20.28 2.55 -17.11
N GLN A 210 20.84 3.09 -18.19
CA GLN A 210 20.09 3.87 -19.17
C GLN A 210 18.98 3.03 -19.83
N LYS A 211 19.28 1.77 -20.20
CA LYS A 211 18.28 0.82 -20.73
C LYS A 211 17.20 0.50 -19.69
N SER A 212 17.57 0.30 -18.43
CA SER A 212 16.62 0.06 -17.34
C SER A 212 15.72 1.27 -17.08
N CYS A 213 16.28 2.48 -17.11
CA CYS A 213 15.54 3.74 -16.98
C CYS A 213 14.54 3.92 -18.12
N LEU A 214 14.97 3.70 -19.36
CA LEU A 214 14.11 3.77 -20.54
C LEU A 214 12.97 2.74 -20.50
N LYS A 215 13.26 1.50 -20.05
CA LYS A 215 12.23 0.47 -19.84
C LYS A 215 11.23 0.87 -18.75
N SER A 216 11.70 1.45 -17.64
CA SER A 216 10.83 1.93 -16.57
C SER A 216 9.91 3.06 -17.06
N ARG A 217 10.44 4.03 -17.80
CA ARG A 217 9.65 5.14 -18.36
C ARG A 217 8.68 4.69 -19.45
N ALA A 218 9.06 3.71 -20.27
CA ALA A 218 8.16 3.09 -21.24
C ALA A 218 7.01 2.35 -20.52
N SER A 219 7.29 1.67 -19.40
CA SER A 219 6.28 1.04 -18.55
C SER A 219 5.34 2.07 -17.89
N GLU A 220 5.85 3.21 -17.44
CA GLU A 220 5.06 4.32 -16.90
C GLU A 220 4.16 4.94 -17.97
N LYS A 221 4.69 5.15 -19.19
CA LYS A 221 3.90 5.64 -20.33
C LYS A 221 2.83 4.62 -20.74
N LEU A 222 3.14 3.32 -20.72
CA LEU A 222 2.18 2.26 -20.99
C LEU A 222 1.05 2.23 -19.94
N MET A 223 1.37 2.47 -18.66
CA MET A 223 0.35 2.66 -17.61
C MET A 223 -0.52 3.89 -17.88
N SER A 224 0.06 5.01 -18.32
CA SER A 224 -0.71 6.21 -18.65
C SER A 224 -1.60 6.06 -19.91
N LEU A 225 -1.19 5.25 -20.88
CA LEU A 225 -1.93 5.01 -22.13
C LEU A 225 -3.02 3.95 -21.97
N GLN A 226 -2.81 2.94 -21.12
CA GLN A 226 -3.83 1.95 -20.79
C GLN A 226 -4.97 2.53 -19.93
N ALA A 227 -4.73 3.63 -19.20
CA ALA A 227 -5.76 4.38 -18.50
C ALA A 227 -6.79 5.04 -19.45
N LEU A 228 -6.52 5.11 -20.76
CA LEU A 228 -7.40 5.72 -21.77
C LEU A 228 -8.28 4.71 -22.53
N SER A 229 -8.16 3.40 -22.30
CA SER A 229 -8.81 2.38 -23.15
C SER A 229 -9.59 1.28 -22.42
N ALA A 230 -10.20 1.56 -21.26
CA ALA A 230 -11.05 0.58 -20.58
C ALA A 230 -12.55 0.88 -20.87
N GLY A 231 -13.11 0.15 -21.84
CA GLY A 231 -14.56 0.11 -22.09
C GLY A 231 -15.32 -0.71 -21.03
N GLU A 232 -16.61 -0.41 -20.89
CA GLU A 232 -17.54 -1.02 -19.92
C GLU A 232 -17.63 -2.55 -20.06
N GLY A 233 -17.57 -3.27 -18.93
CA GLY A 233 -17.89 -4.70 -18.86
C GLY A 233 -16.82 -5.63 -18.26
N VAL A 234 -15.65 -5.13 -17.86
CA VAL A 234 -14.61 -5.94 -17.20
C VAL A 234 -14.99 -6.17 -15.74
N LYS A 235 -14.93 -7.43 -15.26
CA LYS A 235 -15.03 -7.74 -13.82
C LYS A 235 -14.06 -6.80 -13.07
N PRO A 236 -14.51 -6.09 -12.01
CA PRO A 236 -13.64 -5.18 -11.30
C PRO A 236 -12.39 -5.94 -10.86
N ASP A 237 -11.22 -5.41 -11.23
CA ASP A 237 -9.96 -6.02 -10.83
C ASP A 237 -9.84 -6.01 -9.29
N GLN A 238 -8.95 -6.84 -8.76
CA GLN A 238 -8.73 -6.93 -7.30
C GLN A 238 -8.22 -5.64 -6.65
N TRP A 239 -8.01 -4.57 -7.43
CA TRP A 239 -7.43 -3.31 -6.99
C TRP A 239 -8.45 -2.18 -6.89
N SER A 240 -9.49 -2.22 -7.70
CA SER A 240 -10.51 -1.17 -7.80
C SER A 240 -11.42 -1.07 -6.58
N LEU A 241 -11.76 -2.22 -5.98
CA LEU A 241 -12.51 -2.29 -4.73
C LEU A 241 -11.82 -3.28 -3.79
N GLN A 242 -11.10 -2.74 -2.80
CA GLN A 242 -10.25 -3.54 -1.92
C GLN A 242 -10.94 -3.73 -0.57
N SER A 243 -10.90 -4.95 -0.04
CA SER A 243 -11.29 -5.24 1.35
C SER A 243 -10.09 -5.74 2.11
N TRP A 244 -9.60 -4.96 3.07
CA TRP A 244 -8.49 -5.34 3.94
C TRP A 244 -9.05 -5.87 5.26
N VAL A 245 -8.50 -6.98 5.72
CA VAL A 245 -9.00 -7.70 6.90
C VAL A 245 -7.85 -7.96 7.85
N LEU A 246 -8.03 -7.55 9.10
CA LEU A 246 -7.11 -7.84 10.18
C LEU A 246 -7.83 -8.47 11.35
N GLU A 247 -7.46 -9.70 11.63
CA GLU A 247 -7.89 -10.46 12.80
C GLU A 247 -6.92 -10.21 13.97
N GLN A 248 -7.43 -9.78 15.12
CA GLN A 248 -6.64 -9.52 16.32
C GLN A 248 -7.01 -10.45 17.47
N GLY A 249 -6.01 -10.74 18.32
CA GLY A 249 -6.00 -11.83 19.30
C GLY A 249 -7.34 -12.11 19.99
N GLN A 250 -7.89 -11.17 20.75
CA GLN A 250 -9.11 -11.36 21.54
C GLN A 250 -10.42 -11.51 20.74
N GLY A 251 -10.35 -11.55 19.41
CA GLY A 251 -11.53 -11.74 18.54
C GLY A 251 -11.97 -10.48 17.83
N ASP A 252 -11.31 -9.34 18.08
CA ASP A 252 -11.51 -8.12 17.31
C ASP A 252 -11.15 -8.36 15.83
N ILE A 253 -11.99 -7.85 14.94
CA ILE A 253 -11.76 -7.88 13.50
C ILE A 253 -11.81 -6.44 12.99
N TYR A 254 -10.80 -6.03 12.24
CA TYR A 254 -10.77 -4.76 11.55
C TYR A 254 -10.99 -5.00 10.06
N VAL A 255 -11.91 -4.26 9.47
CA VAL A 255 -12.20 -4.32 8.03
C VAL A 255 -12.11 -2.91 7.47
N ALA A 256 -11.24 -2.73 6.48
CA ALA A 256 -11.25 -1.52 5.66
C ALA A 256 -11.76 -1.86 4.27
N VAL A 257 -12.69 -1.06 3.75
CA VAL A 257 -13.12 -1.16 2.35
C VAL A 257 -12.73 0.11 1.64
N ILE A 258 -12.08 -0.02 0.49
CA ILE A 258 -11.47 1.09 -0.25
C ILE A 258 -12.00 1.05 -1.68
N ASN A 259 -12.65 2.14 -2.08
CA ASN A 259 -12.98 2.41 -3.47
C ASN A 259 -11.77 3.04 -4.13
N ALA A 260 -10.86 2.26 -4.70
CA ALA A 260 -9.76 2.82 -5.48
C ALA A 260 -10.25 3.27 -6.86
N GLY A 261 -11.29 2.65 -7.42
CA GLY A 261 -11.65 2.88 -8.81
C GLY A 261 -10.59 2.34 -9.78
N GLN A 262 -10.74 2.68 -11.05
CA GLN A 262 -9.85 2.31 -12.15
C GLN A 262 -8.68 3.28 -12.33
N GLN A 263 -8.51 4.24 -11.41
CA GLN A 263 -7.48 5.28 -11.44
C GLN A 263 -7.61 6.20 -12.66
N ASN A 264 -8.84 6.60 -12.99
CA ASN A 264 -9.11 7.51 -14.09
C ASN A 264 -10.24 8.50 -13.78
N SER A 265 -10.42 9.48 -14.66
CA SER A 265 -11.40 10.55 -14.47
C SER A 265 -12.87 10.09 -14.47
N SER A 266 -13.15 8.84 -14.84
CA SER A 266 -14.50 8.27 -14.85
C SER A 266 -14.88 7.56 -13.54
N ASP A 267 -13.98 7.54 -12.55
CA ASP A 267 -14.22 6.89 -11.26
C ASP A 267 -15.33 7.56 -10.46
N LYS A 268 -16.24 6.73 -9.93
CA LYS A 268 -17.48 7.16 -9.28
C LYS A 268 -17.57 6.61 -7.85
N PRO A 269 -18.42 7.21 -7.00
CA PRO A 269 -18.81 6.60 -5.74
C PRO A 269 -19.41 5.20 -5.97
N VAL A 270 -19.18 4.29 -5.03
CA VAL A 270 -19.61 2.90 -5.11
C VAL A 270 -20.40 2.50 -3.86
N LYS A 271 -21.49 1.77 -4.05
CA LYS A 271 -22.23 1.13 -2.96
C LYS A 271 -21.58 -0.20 -2.62
N VAL A 272 -21.34 -0.44 -1.34
CA VAL A 272 -20.66 -1.64 -0.85
C VAL A 272 -21.48 -2.32 0.23
N ASP A 273 -21.55 -3.65 0.13
CA ASP A 273 -22.14 -4.53 1.13
C ASP A 273 -21.02 -5.13 1.99
N ILE A 274 -20.82 -4.61 3.21
CA ILE A 274 -19.78 -5.11 4.11
C ILE A 274 -20.37 -6.22 4.98
N SER A 275 -19.82 -7.43 4.88
CA SER A 275 -20.24 -8.56 5.71
C SER A 275 -19.09 -9.51 5.99
N LEU A 276 -18.93 -9.92 7.26
CA LEU A 276 -17.84 -10.80 7.69
C LEU A 276 -17.92 -12.19 7.03
N ASN A 277 -19.13 -12.69 6.74
CA ASN A 277 -19.30 -13.98 6.08
C ASN A 277 -18.86 -14.02 4.60
N LYS A 278 -18.77 -12.86 3.93
CA LYS A 278 -18.33 -12.77 2.53
C LYS A 278 -16.81 -12.69 2.39
N LEU A 279 -16.09 -12.38 3.47
CA LEU A 279 -14.64 -12.18 3.46
C LEU A 279 -13.91 -13.54 3.45
N GLN A 280 -13.26 -13.86 2.33
CA GLN A 280 -12.54 -15.13 2.14
C GLN A 280 -11.44 -15.36 3.18
N THR A 281 -10.77 -14.30 3.60
CA THR A 281 -9.73 -14.29 4.63
C THR A 281 -10.28 -14.84 5.94
N LEU A 282 -11.49 -14.43 6.33
CA LEU A 282 -12.14 -14.93 7.54
C LEU A 282 -12.65 -16.35 7.36
N GLN A 283 -13.15 -16.72 6.18
CA GLN A 283 -13.57 -18.10 5.90
C GLN A 283 -12.41 -19.11 6.02
N LYS A 284 -11.18 -18.68 5.70
CA LYS A 284 -9.95 -19.48 5.85
C LYS A 284 -9.34 -19.41 7.25
N SER A 285 -9.90 -18.62 8.16
CA SER A 285 -9.38 -18.48 9.53
C SER A 285 -9.60 -19.76 10.33
N PRO A 286 -8.60 -20.23 11.10
CA PRO A 286 -8.78 -21.33 12.06
C PRO A 286 -9.90 -21.09 13.07
N ARG A 287 -10.27 -19.82 13.33
CA ARG A 287 -11.32 -19.44 14.28
C ARG A 287 -12.71 -19.29 13.66
N ILE A 288 -12.90 -19.65 12.39
CA ILE A 288 -14.17 -19.42 11.67
C ILE A 288 -15.39 -19.96 12.42
N LYS A 289 -15.32 -21.18 12.98
CA LYS A 289 -16.43 -21.79 13.75
C LYS A 289 -16.83 -20.96 14.96
N GLN A 290 -15.86 -20.38 15.67
CA GLN A 290 -16.09 -19.50 16.80
C GLN A 290 -16.71 -18.18 16.31
N MET A 291 -16.13 -17.58 15.27
CA MET A 291 -16.56 -16.29 14.73
C MET A 291 -18.00 -16.29 14.21
N THR A 292 -18.44 -17.38 13.57
CA THR A 292 -19.77 -17.48 12.96
C THR A 292 -20.92 -17.45 13.97
N GLY A 293 -20.68 -17.87 15.21
CA GLY A 293 -21.68 -17.91 16.28
C GLY A 293 -21.73 -16.62 17.13
N MET A 294 -20.79 -15.70 16.93
CA MET A 294 -20.69 -14.47 17.72
C MET A 294 -21.53 -13.33 17.15
N ARG A 295 -21.93 -12.43 18.04
CA ARG A 295 -22.40 -11.09 17.68
C ARG A 295 -21.26 -10.10 17.88
N TYR A 296 -21.27 -9.02 17.12
CA TYR A 296 -20.23 -8.00 17.15
C TYR A 296 -20.84 -6.63 17.37
N SER A 297 -20.25 -5.83 18.26
CA SER A 297 -20.42 -4.38 18.23
C SER A 297 -19.54 -3.81 17.13
N VAL A 298 -20.07 -2.88 16.36
CA VAL A 298 -19.37 -2.31 15.21
C VAL A 298 -19.08 -0.85 15.49
N ARG A 299 -17.85 -0.42 15.24
CA ARG A 299 -17.42 0.97 15.40
C ARG A 299 -16.78 1.47 14.11
N ASP A 300 -17.20 2.65 13.65
CA ASP A 300 -16.52 3.38 12.58
C ASP A 300 -15.38 4.20 13.18
N LEU A 301 -14.15 3.88 12.78
CA LEU A 301 -12.93 4.46 13.38
C LEU A 301 -12.67 5.88 12.89
N TRP A 302 -13.14 6.23 11.70
CA TRP A 302 -12.97 7.57 11.15
C TRP A 302 -13.98 8.54 11.77
N ASN A 303 -15.23 8.09 11.92
CA ASN A 303 -16.29 8.88 12.54
C ASN A 303 -16.35 8.74 14.07
N GLN A 304 -15.53 7.85 14.66
CA GLN A 304 -15.50 7.52 16.09
C GLN A 304 -16.89 7.19 16.64
N LYS A 305 -17.69 6.50 15.84
CA LYS A 305 -19.12 6.29 16.06
C LYS A 305 -19.43 4.82 16.18
N ASP A 306 -20.17 4.46 17.22
CA ASP A 306 -20.72 3.12 17.37
C ASP A 306 -21.92 2.94 16.44
N LEU A 307 -21.94 1.82 15.75
CA LEU A 307 -23.01 1.35 14.89
C LEU A 307 -23.81 0.24 15.62
N SER A 308 -24.83 -0.29 14.95
CA SER A 308 -25.63 -1.38 15.51
C SER A 308 -24.79 -2.64 15.75
N SER A 309 -25.22 -3.44 16.74
CA SER A 309 -24.66 -4.76 16.96
C SER A 309 -25.19 -5.74 15.93
N ILE A 310 -24.29 -6.49 15.29
CA ILE A 310 -24.62 -7.35 14.15
C ILE A 310 -24.20 -8.80 14.39
N SER A 311 -24.79 -9.75 13.65
CA SER A 311 -24.24 -11.11 13.54
C SER A 311 -23.17 -11.19 12.45
N PHE A 312 -22.40 -12.29 12.46
CA PHE A 312 -21.38 -12.55 11.45
C PHE A 312 -21.91 -12.54 9.99
N GLN A 313 -23.19 -12.88 9.78
CA GLN A 313 -23.83 -12.95 8.46
C GLN A 313 -24.55 -11.65 8.05
N HIS A 314 -24.65 -10.68 8.96
CA HIS A 314 -25.36 -9.44 8.70
C HIS A 314 -24.60 -8.58 7.68
N LYS A 315 -25.33 -7.77 6.92
CA LYS A 315 -24.78 -6.86 5.91
C LYS A 315 -24.87 -5.43 6.41
N ILE A 316 -23.78 -4.68 6.26
CA ILE A 316 -23.75 -3.23 6.46
C ILE A 316 -23.63 -2.59 5.08
N ASP A 317 -24.65 -1.88 4.66
CA ASP A 317 -24.63 -1.12 3.41
C ASP A 317 -23.92 0.22 3.65
N SER A 318 -23.00 0.57 2.76
CA SER A 318 -22.31 1.86 2.79
C SER A 318 -22.12 2.40 1.37
N THR A 319 -21.95 3.71 1.25
CA THR A 319 -21.55 4.35 0.00
C THR A 319 -20.19 4.98 0.20
N LEU A 320 -19.20 4.52 -0.56
CA LEU A 320 -17.86 5.09 -0.57
C LEU A 320 -17.78 6.13 -1.68
N GLU A 321 -17.30 7.32 -1.35
CA GLU A 321 -16.94 8.33 -2.34
C GLU A 321 -15.86 7.81 -3.30
N THR A 322 -15.68 8.47 -4.44
CA THR A 322 -14.55 8.19 -5.33
C THR A 322 -13.23 8.28 -4.54
N HIS A 323 -12.39 7.25 -4.63
CA HIS A 323 -11.10 7.15 -3.92
C HIS A 323 -11.23 7.12 -2.38
N GLY A 324 -12.44 6.98 -1.88
CA GLY A 324 -12.76 6.96 -0.46
C GLY A 324 -12.60 5.59 0.18
N SER A 325 -12.60 5.60 1.51
CA SER A 325 -12.50 4.41 2.35
C SER A 325 -13.44 4.48 3.55
N ILE A 326 -13.77 3.30 4.07
CA ILE A 326 -14.37 3.11 5.38
C ILE A 326 -13.49 2.15 6.19
N LEU A 327 -13.43 2.36 7.50
CA LEU A 327 -12.65 1.53 8.41
C LEU A 327 -13.50 1.19 9.63
N LEU A 328 -13.83 -0.08 9.76
CA LEU A 328 -14.71 -0.61 10.79
C LEU A 328 -13.94 -1.55 11.72
N LYS A 329 -14.24 -1.47 13.01
CA LYS A 329 -13.86 -2.47 14.01
C LYS A 329 -15.10 -3.24 14.45
N PHE A 330 -15.00 -4.55 14.42
CA PHE A 330 -15.98 -5.50 14.93
C PHE A 330 -15.41 -6.10 16.22
N SER A 331 -16.03 -5.80 17.35
CA SER A 331 -15.62 -6.35 18.66
C SER A 331 -16.62 -7.42 19.09
N PRO A 332 -16.19 -8.65 19.40
CA PRO A 332 -17.11 -9.71 19.79
C PRO A 332 -17.81 -9.36 21.10
N ILE A 333 -19.13 -9.50 21.11
CA ILE A 333 -19.95 -9.37 22.31
C ILE A 333 -19.93 -10.74 22.97
N GLN A 334 -19.30 -10.84 24.15
CA GLN A 334 -19.38 -12.07 24.93
C GLN A 334 -20.85 -12.33 25.28
N THR A 335 -21.39 -13.46 24.82
CA THR A 335 -22.63 -13.99 25.38
C THR A 335 -22.36 -14.28 26.85
N PRO A 336 -23.18 -13.79 27.80
CA PRO A 336 -23.03 -14.19 29.19
C PRO A 336 -23.09 -15.71 29.26
N THR A 337 -22.00 -16.31 29.75
CA THR A 337 -21.95 -17.73 30.04
C THR A 337 -23.08 -18.03 31.00
N THR A 338 -24.09 -18.77 30.56
CA THR A 338 -25.03 -19.39 31.49
C THR A 338 -24.20 -20.32 32.36
N SER A 339 -23.87 -19.86 33.56
CA SER A 339 -23.30 -20.69 34.62
C SER A 339 -24.26 -21.85 34.85
N GLN A 340 -23.84 -23.06 34.48
CA GLN A 340 -24.42 -24.31 34.97
C GLN A 340 -23.66 -24.74 36.22
#